data_AF-A6UW86-F1
#
_entry.id   AF-A6UW86-F1
#
_cell.length_a   1.000
_cell.length_b   1.000
_cell.length_c   1.000
_cell.angle_alpha   90.00
_cell.angle_beta   90.00
_cell.angle_gamma   90.00
#
_symmetry.space_group_name_H-M   'P 1'
#
loop_
_entity.id
_entity.type
_entity.pdbx_description
1 polymer ?
#
loop_
_entity_poly.entity_id
_entity_poly.type
_entity_poly.pdbx_seq_one_letter_code
_entity_poly.pdbx_strand_id
1 'polypeptide(L)'
;MSIIVGYYGANGAVVGGDKRNIIFRGNAEQREELEKLLYSGNIKTDEEFKKIADEYGIKVYIEDKQLKVREVNGVLVGEVKSIGTDSQRRRMYLSTGNCAIIDILNDTITKKSSNVGHGLILFGNRYLKEIVHNELKKDAPNFKNMPIEKVKNIIENAIKRCDGPTVSEEIILLHTKDKHNNFKELIKKDINDLKEYRNGLRQQMIDIKKTMLIAEKIEINGEVGYIKNGKLVLDENHLAIDTICSNPNLYNEIEIKGEYEEGDIIYIDNGELKVKGKDSSVCVDKIICKA
;
A
#
# COMPACT_ATOMS: atom_id res chain seq x y z
N MET A 1 2.15 -14.65 5.89
CA MET A 1 0.73 -14.41 6.26
C MET A 1 0.58 -14.62 7.75
N SER A 2 0.04 -13.63 8.44
CA SER A 2 -0.26 -13.67 9.88
C SER A 2 -1.66 -14.25 10.15
N ILE A 3 -2.12 -14.24 11.41
CA ILE A 3 -3.38 -14.84 11.83
C ILE A 3 -4.55 -13.84 11.86
N ILE A 4 -5.71 -14.27 11.35
CA ILE A 4 -7.01 -13.63 11.61
C ILE A 4 -8.02 -14.73 11.95
N VAL A 5 -8.75 -14.53 13.04
CA VAL A 5 -9.79 -15.44 13.54
C VAL A 5 -11.12 -14.71 13.48
N GLY A 6 -12.08 -15.30 12.78
CA GLY A 6 -13.44 -14.78 12.65
C GLY A 6 -14.46 -15.77 13.17
N TYR A 7 -15.42 -15.29 13.96
CA TYR A 7 -16.61 -16.03 14.35
C TYR A 7 -17.87 -15.27 13.93
N TYR A 8 -18.87 -16.01 13.46
CA TYR A 8 -20.23 -15.49 13.25
C TYR A 8 -21.23 -16.48 13.82
N GLY A 9 -22.34 -15.98 14.36
CA GLY A 9 -23.42 -16.78 14.92
C GLY A 9 -24.65 -15.94 15.22
N ALA A 10 -25.70 -16.58 15.74
CA ALA A 10 -26.95 -15.89 16.10
C ALA A 10 -26.79 -14.94 17.30
N ASN A 11 -25.77 -15.16 18.13
CA ASN A 11 -25.39 -14.36 19.29
C ASN A 11 -24.49 -13.16 18.96
N GLY A 12 -23.98 -13.07 17.73
CA GLY A 12 -23.13 -11.96 17.27
C GLY A 12 -22.01 -12.43 16.33
N ALA A 13 -21.06 -11.54 16.08
CA ALA A 13 -19.83 -11.85 15.37
C ALA A 13 -18.60 -11.29 16.11
N VAL A 14 -17.45 -11.93 15.92
CA VAL A 14 -16.13 -11.52 16.43
C VAL A 14 -15.12 -11.61 15.31
N VAL A 15 -14.19 -10.66 15.23
CA VAL A 15 -12.99 -10.81 14.42
C VAL A 15 -11.77 -10.34 15.22
N GLY A 16 -10.72 -11.14 15.21
CA GLY A 16 -9.46 -10.86 15.87
C GLY A 16 -8.29 -11.05 14.91
N GLY A 17 -7.29 -10.19 15.00
CA GLY A 17 -6.09 -10.32 14.19
C GLY A 17 -4.93 -9.53 14.78
N ASP A 18 -3.72 -10.01 14.52
CA ASP A 18 -2.49 -9.35 14.94
C ASP A 18 -2.15 -8.18 14.00
N LYS A 19 -1.14 -7.37 14.37
CA LYS A 19 -0.67 -6.20 13.63
C LYS A 19 0.64 -6.41 12.85
N ARG A 20 1.20 -7.63 12.84
CA ARG A 20 2.44 -7.98 12.13
C ARG A 20 2.34 -7.77 10.63
N ASN A 21 3.30 -7.07 10.07
CA ASN A 21 3.52 -6.92 8.64
C ASN A 21 4.97 -7.25 8.34
N ILE A 22 5.19 -8.08 7.31
CA ILE A 22 6.52 -8.48 6.89
C ILE A 22 6.63 -8.15 5.41
N ILE A 23 7.62 -7.32 5.07
CA ILE A 23 7.92 -6.91 3.70
C ILE A 23 9.24 -7.54 3.30
N PHE A 24 9.22 -8.27 2.19
CA PHE A 24 10.39 -8.91 1.61
C PHE A 24 10.87 -8.13 0.40
N ARG A 25 12.17 -7.86 0.31
CA ARG A 25 12.82 -7.30 -0.88
C ARG A 25 13.98 -8.18 -1.31
N GLY A 26 13.92 -8.66 -2.54
CA GLY A 26 14.92 -9.57 -3.11
C GLY A 26 14.35 -10.35 -4.30
N ASN A 27 15.13 -11.32 -4.77
CA ASN A 27 14.73 -12.22 -5.85
C ASN A 27 13.41 -12.95 -5.53
N ALA A 28 12.55 -13.16 -6.53
CA ALA A 28 11.22 -13.74 -6.33
C ALA A 28 11.25 -15.20 -5.88
N GLU A 29 12.12 -16.03 -6.48
CA GLU A 29 12.23 -17.46 -6.15
C GLU A 29 12.76 -17.65 -4.73
N GLN A 30 13.80 -16.91 -4.36
CA GLN A 30 14.35 -16.95 -3.00
C GLN A 30 13.32 -16.50 -1.96
N ARG A 31 12.50 -15.49 -2.29
CA ARG A 31 11.40 -15.04 -1.41
C ARG A 31 10.38 -16.14 -1.16
N GLU A 32 10.02 -16.89 -2.20
CA GLU A 32 9.08 -17.99 -2.07
C GLU A 32 9.61 -19.08 -1.13
N GLU A 33 10.89 -19.45 -1.29
CA GLU A 33 11.53 -20.45 -0.42
C GLU A 33 11.65 -19.98 1.03
N LEU A 34 12.04 -18.71 1.25
CA LEU A 34 12.07 -18.12 2.59
C LEU A 34 10.68 -18.07 3.22
N GLU A 35 9.64 -17.73 2.46
CA GLU A 35 8.26 -17.72 2.93
C GLU A 35 7.78 -19.13 3.34
N LYS A 36 8.11 -20.18 2.57
CA LYS A 36 7.79 -21.57 2.92
C LYS A 36 8.42 -21.94 4.27
N LEU A 37 9.69 -21.60 4.47
CA LEU A 37 10.40 -21.86 5.73
C LEU A 37 9.80 -21.06 6.89
N LEU A 38 9.53 -19.77 6.70
CA LEU A 38 8.89 -18.91 7.68
C LEU A 38 7.53 -19.46 8.14
N TYR A 39 6.72 -19.96 7.20
CA TYR A 39 5.37 -20.47 7.46
C TYR A 39 5.33 -21.91 7.97
N SER A 40 6.48 -22.59 8.03
CA SER A 40 6.59 -23.95 8.58
C SER A 40 6.47 -23.98 10.10
N GLY A 41 6.76 -22.86 10.78
CA GLY A 41 6.86 -22.80 12.23
C GLY A 41 8.23 -23.19 12.80
N ASN A 42 9.22 -23.47 11.93
CA ASN A 42 10.58 -23.83 12.34
C ASN A 42 11.36 -22.62 12.89
N ILE A 43 11.12 -21.42 12.36
CA ILE A 43 11.75 -20.17 12.81
C ILE A 43 11.00 -19.63 14.02
N LYS A 44 11.69 -19.37 15.14
CA LYS A 44 11.07 -19.02 16.42
C LYS A 44 11.16 -17.55 16.77
N THR A 45 12.13 -16.82 16.25
CA THR A 45 12.38 -15.42 16.62
C THR A 45 12.55 -14.50 15.42
N ASP A 46 12.36 -13.19 15.63
CA ASP A 46 12.57 -12.18 14.59
C ASP A 46 14.06 -12.10 14.20
N GLU A 47 14.97 -12.29 15.16
CA GLU A 47 16.42 -12.29 14.96
C GLU A 47 16.86 -13.47 14.09
N GLU A 48 16.38 -14.68 14.41
CA GLU A 48 16.64 -15.88 13.62
C GLU A 48 16.11 -15.72 12.20
N PHE A 49 14.89 -15.18 12.07
CA PHE A 49 14.29 -14.94 10.76
C PHE A 49 15.11 -13.97 9.91
N LYS A 50 15.56 -12.84 10.49
CA LYS A 50 16.40 -11.86 9.78
C LYS A 50 17.72 -12.48 9.32
N LYS A 51 18.37 -13.28 10.18
CA LYS A 51 19.63 -13.96 9.83
C LYS A 51 19.44 -14.90 8.65
N ILE A 52 18.41 -15.75 8.68
CA ILE A 52 18.11 -16.67 7.57
C ILE A 52 17.77 -15.87 6.31
N ALA A 53 17.02 -14.78 6.42
CA ALA A 53 16.71 -13.95 5.25
C ALA A 53 17.95 -13.34 4.59
N ASP A 54 18.92 -12.90 5.39
CA ASP A 54 20.20 -12.39 4.89
C ASP A 54 21.01 -13.46 4.16
N GLU A 55 21.00 -14.72 4.64
CA GLU A 55 21.61 -15.87 3.95
C GLU A 55 20.97 -16.14 2.58
N TYR A 56 19.68 -15.85 2.42
CA TYR A 56 18.94 -15.92 1.14
C TYR A 56 19.11 -14.65 0.29
N GLY A 57 19.85 -13.64 0.75
CA GLY A 57 20.01 -12.35 0.07
C GLY A 57 18.73 -11.52 0.04
N ILE A 58 17.83 -11.70 1.01
CA ILE A 58 16.52 -11.04 1.09
C ILE A 58 16.52 -10.04 2.23
N LYS A 59 16.27 -8.78 1.92
CA LYS A 59 16.03 -7.76 2.94
C LYS A 59 14.62 -7.90 3.49
N VAL A 60 14.50 -8.05 4.80
CA VAL A 60 13.23 -8.17 5.51
C VAL A 60 12.98 -6.94 6.38
N TYR A 61 11.77 -6.38 6.26
CA TYR A 61 11.28 -5.31 7.12
C TYR A 61 10.08 -5.83 7.90
N ILE A 62 10.15 -5.74 9.22
CA ILE A 62 9.12 -6.22 10.14
C ILE A 62 8.51 -5.01 10.86
N GLU A 63 7.18 -4.92 10.84
CA GLU A 63 6.43 -3.83 11.47
C GLU A 63 5.16 -4.34 12.14
N ASP A 64 4.85 -3.85 13.34
CA ASP A 64 3.65 -4.26 14.11
C ASP A 64 2.55 -3.19 14.10
N LYS A 65 2.30 -2.62 12.91
CA LYS A 65 1.39 -1.47 12.74
C LYS A 65 0.22 -1.73 11.79
N GLN A 66 0.14 -2.91 11.18
CA GLN A 66 -0.88 -3.17 10.18
C GLN A 66 -2.25 -3.43 10.79
N LEU A 67 -3.21 -2.57 10.49
CA LEU A 67 -4.63 -2.82 10.81
C LEU A 67 -5.18 -3.89 9.86
N LYS A 68 -5.28 -5.13 10.35
CA LYS A 68 -5.87 -6.26 9.60
C LYS A 68 -7.37 -6.41 9.85
N VAL A 69 -7.84 -5.82 10.93
CA VAL A 69 -9.20 -5.90 11.42
C VAL A 69 -9.78 -4.49 11.49
N ARG A 70 -11.02 -4.32 11.01
CA ARG A 70 -11.77 -3.07 11.04
C ARG A 70 -13.27 -3.33 11.06
N GLU A 71 -14.04 -2.28 11.27
CA GLU A 71 -15.50 -2.28 11.14
C GLU A 71 -15.94 -1.37 9.99
N VAL A 72 -17.00 -1.77 9.29
CA VAL A 72 -17.68 -0.99 8.25
C VAL A 72 -19.17 -1.06 8.52
N ASN A 73 -19.76 0.02 9.03
CA ASN A 73 -21.20 0.12 9.34
C ASN A 73 -21.73 -1.13 10.11
N GLY A 74 -21.08 -1.50 11.22
CA GLY A 74 -21.46 -2.68 12.02
C GLY A 74 -21.08 -4.04 11.41
N VAL A 75 -20.54 -4.11 10.19
CA VAL A 75 -19.95 -5.32 9.61
C VAL A 75 -18.46 -5.38 9.94
N LEU A 76 -18.05 -6.47 10.57
CA LEU A 76 -16.65 -6.70 10.90
C LEU A 76 -15.89 -7.21 9.68
N VAL A 77 -14.69 -6.70 9.45
CA VAL A 77 -13.85 -7.06 8.31
C VAL A 77 -12.47 -7.51 8.80
N GLY A 78 -12.05 -8.69 8.34
CA GLY A 78 -10.69 -9.19 8.50
C GLY A 78 -10.02 -9.36 7.14
N GLU A 79 -8.82 -8.78 6.95
CA GLU A 79 -8.07 -8.83 5.69
C GLU A 79 -6.65 -9.33 5.90
N VAL A 80 -6.30 -10.39 5.18
CA VAL A 80 -4.90 -10.74 4.92
C VAL A 80 -4.54 -10.34 3.50
N LYS A 81 -3.34 -9.76 3.33
CA LYS A 81 -2.80 -9.37 2.03
C LYS A 81 -1.40 -9.95 1.84
N SER A 82 -1.08 -10.32 0.61
CA SER A 82 0.27 -10.59 0.15
C SER A 82 0.57 -9.67 -1.02
N ILE A 83 1.76 -9.06 -1.00
CA ILE A 83 2.20 -8.12 -2.02
C ILE A 83 3.51 -8.67 -2.60
N GLY A 84 3.39 -9.36 -3.73
CA GLY A 84 4.52 -9.83 -4.53
C GLY A 84 4.50 -9.16 -5.91
N THR A 85 4.73 -9.94 -6.96
CA THR A 85 4.44 -9.52 -8.34
C THR A 85 2.96 -9.17 -8.50
N ASP A 86 2.10 -9.98 -7.89
CA ASP A 86 0.67 -9.74 -7.79
C ASP A 86 0.27 -9.30 -6.36
N SER A 87 -0.79 -8.49 -6.29
CA SER A 87 -1.46 -8.13 -5.04
C SER A 87 -2.60 -9.10 -4.78
N GLN A 88 -2.41 -10.02 -3.84
CA GLN A 88 -3.43 -10.96 -3.40
C GLN A 88 -4.04 -10.51 -2.07
N ARG A 89 -5.37 -10.51 -1.98
CA ARG A 89 -6.09 -10.20 -0.75
C ARG A 89 -7.16 -11.24 -0.50
N ARG A 90 -7.32 -11.62 0.75
CA ARG A 90 -8.44 -12.45 1.19
C ARG A 90 -9.12 -11.73 2.35
N ARG A 91 -10.41 -11.44 2.18
CA ARG A 91 -11.25 -10.74 3.14
C ARG A 91 -12.31 -11.67 3.69
N MET A 92 -12.58 -11.56 4.98
CA MET A 92 -13.81 -12.04 5.61
C MET A 92 -14.64 -10.84 6.02
N TYR A 93 -15.95 -10.94 5.84
CA TYR A 93 -16.95 -10.00 6.31
C TYR A 93 -17.88 -10.77 7.23
N LEU A 94 -18.12 -10.25 8.43
CA LEU A 94 -18.91 -10.93 9.45
C LEU A 94 -19.95 -9.96 10.03
N SER A 95 -21.17 -10.45 10.19
CA SER A 95 -22.20 -9.83 11.02
C SER A 95 -22.99 -10.94 11.71
N THR A 96 -23.95 -10.58 12.57
CA THR A 96 -24.77 -11.58 13.26
C THR A 96 -25.45 -12.50 12.25
N GLY A 97 -25.10 -13.79 12.33
CA GLY A 97 -25.62 -14.86 11.48
C GLY A 97 -25.11 -14.88 10.03
N ASN A 98 -24.23 -13.97 9.60
CA ASN A 98 -23.79 -13.87 8.22
C ASN A 98 -22.27 -13.79 8.08
N CYS A 99 -21.76 -14.46 7.05
CA CYS A 99 -20.38 -14.41 6.65
C CYS A 99 -20.26 -14.29 5.13
N ALA A 100 -19.27 -13.55 4.66
CA ALA A 100 -18.76 -13.67 3.30
C ALA A 100 -17.24 -13.73 3.28
N ILE A 101 -16.67 -14.55 2.40
CA ILE A 101 -15.22 -14.59 2.13
C ILE A 101 -15.00 -14.22 0.67
N ILE A 102 -14.02 -13.34 0.44
CA ILE A 102 -13.73 -12.81 -0.89
C ILE A 102 -12.23 -12.84 -1.14
N ASP A 103 -11.84 -13.45 -2.24
CA ASP A 103 -10.48 -13.46 -2.75
C ASP A 103 -10.36 -12.45 -3.88
N ILE A 104 -9.35 -11.59 -3.82
CA ILE A 104 -9.10 -10.50 -4.75
C ILE A 104 -7.66 -10.63 -5.25
N LEU A 105 -7.49 -10.70 -6.57
CA LEU A 105 -6.20 -10.70 -7.25
C LEU A 105 -6.12 -9.45 -8.13
N ASN A 106 -5.16 -8.57 -7.87
CA ASN A 106 -4.86 -7.38 -8.68
C ASN A 106 -6.02 -6.41 -8.97
N ASP A 107 -7.16 -6.54 -8.28
CA ASP A 107 -8.45 -5.79 -8.40
C ASP A 107 -9.63 -6.63 -8.90
N THR A 108 -9.38 -7.87 -9.29
CA THR A 108 -10.41 -8.82 -9.74
C THR A 108 -10.80 -9.75 -8.60
N ILE A 109 -12.11 -9.87 -8.36
CA ILE A 109 -12.65 -10.89 -7.44
C ILE A 109 -12.48 -12.24 -8.13
N THR A 110 -11.68 -13.13 -7.56
CA THR A 110 -11.44 -14.48 -8.10
C THR A 110 -12.31 -15.52 -7.43
N LYS A 111 -12.68 -15.31 -6.17
CA LYS A 111 -13.55 -16.21 -5.41
C LYS A 111 -14.45 -15.43 -4.48
N LYS A 112 -15.69 -15.88 -4.36
CA LYS A 112 -16.66 -15.37 -3.39
C LYS A 112 -17.46 -16.52 -2.80
N SER A 113 -17.54 -16.56 -1.48
CA SER A 113 -18.48 -17.42 -0.75
C SER A 113 -19.30 -16.60 0.23
N SER A 114 -20.51 -17.08 0.54
CA SER A 114 -21.38 -16.47 1.53
C SER A 114 -22.10 -17.56 2.30
N ASN A 115 -22.09 -17.45 3.62
CA ASN A 115 -22.66 -18.44 4.53
C ASN A 115 -23.61 -17.74 5.51
N VAL A 116 -24.68 -18.43 5.87
CA VAL A 116 -25.64 -18.01 6.89
C VAL A 116 -25.62 -19.05 8.01
N GLY A 117 -25.81 -18.61 9.25
CA GLY A 117 -25.83 -19.47 10.43
C GLY A 117 -24.67 -19.14 11.36
N HIS A 118 -23.85 -20.15 11.68
CA HIS A 118 -22.69 -19.95 12.54
C HIS A 118 -21.46 -20.66 12.00
N GLY A 119 -20.27 -20.15 12.34
CA GLY A 119 -19.02 -20.75 11.91
C GLY A 119 -17.80 -20.02 12.45
N LEU A 120 -16.66 -20.70 12.35
CA LEU A 120 -15.33 -20.18 12.66
C LEU A 120 -14.50 -20.13 11.37
N ILE A 121 -13.78 -19.04 11.16
CA ILE A 121 -12.96 -18.79 9.97
C ILE A 121 -11.56 -18.43 10.43
N LEU A 122 -10.57 -19.10 9.84
CA LEU A 122 -9.16 -18.87 10.14
C LEU A 122 -8.42 -18.47 8.86
N PHE A 123 -7.85 -17.28 8.84
CA PHE A 123 -6.83 -16.90 7.88
C PHE A 123 -5.47 -16.95 8.53
N GLY A 124 -4.46 -17.35 7.76
CA GLY A 124 -3.07 -17.39 8.20
C GLY A 124 -2.31 -18.58 7.64
N ASN A 125 -1.02 -18.63 7.97
CA ASN A 125 -0.16 -19.75 7.62
C ASN A 125 -0.60 -21.04 8.37
N ARG A 126 -0.13 -22.20 7.89
CA ARG A 126 -0.57 -23.49 8.43
C ARG A 126 -0.27 -23.63 9.92
N TYR A 127 0.95 -23.26 10.33
CA TYR A 127 1.42 -23.34 11.71
C TYR A 127 0.52 -22.57 12.69
N LEU A 128 0.27 -21.28 12.43
CA LEU A 128 -0.59 -20.48 13.33
C LEU A 128 -2.03 -20.99 13.36
N LYS A 129 -2.56 -21.46 12.23
CA LYS A 129 -3.91 -22.03 12.18
C LYS A 129 -4.03 -23.29 13.02
N GLU A 130 -3.00 -24.13 13.07
CA GLU A 130 -2.97 -25.33 13.91
C GLU A 130 -2.97 -24.98 15.40
N ILE A 131 -2.19 -23.97 15.82
CA ILE A 131 -2.20 -23.47 17.20
C ILE A 131 -3.60 -23.01 17.58
N VAL A 132 -4.19 -22.09 16.80
CA VAL A 132 -5.52 -21.55 17.08
C VAL A 132 -6.59 -22.65 17.05
N HIS A 133 -6.52 -23.56 16.09
CA HIS A 133 -7.46 -24.69 16.02
C HIS A 133 -7.40 -25.54 17.30
N ASN A 134 -6.20 -25.85 17.79
CA ASN A 134 -6.02 -26.64 19.00
C ASN A 134 -6.55 -25.96 20.26
N GLU A 135 -6.40 -24.64 20.36
CA GLU A 135 -6.96 -23.85 21.46
C GLU A 135 -8.49 -23.80 21.40
N LEU A 136 -9.06 -23.64 20.20
CA LEU A 136 -10.49 -23.41 20.04
C LEU A 136 -11.34 -24.69 19.93
N LYS A 137 -10.76 -25.85 19.62
CA LYS A 137 -11.51 -27.09 19.32
C LYS A 137 -12.49 -27.53 20.40
N LYS A 138 -12.20 -27.22 21.67
CA LYS A 138 -13.06 -27.59 22.82
C LYS A 138 -14.27 -26.66 22.95
N ASP A 139 -14.06 -25.36 22.80
CA ASP A 139 -15.09 -24.34 23.05
C ASP A 139 -15.91 -23.97 21.81
N ALA A 140 -15.30 -24.01 20.61
CA ALA A 140 -15.91 -23.59 19.35
C ALA A 140 -17.28 -24.23 19.06
N PRO A 141 -17.52 -25.54 19.32
CA PRO A 141 -18.84 -26.15 19.14
C PRO A 141 -19.96 -25.48 19.96
N ASN A 142 -19.61 -24.86 21.08
CA ASN A 142 -20.55 -24.25 22.02
C ASN A 142 -20.69 -22.72 21.85
N PHE A 143 -19.90 -22.08 20.98
CA PHE A 143 -19.89 -20.62 20.83
C PHE A 143 -21.26 -20.00 20.58
N LYS A 144 -22.12 -20.67 19.80
CA LYS A 144 -23.49 -20.19 19.50
C LYS A 144 -24.38 -20.02 20.74
N ASN A 145 -24.05 -20.70 21.83
CA ASN A 145 -24.80 -20.69 23.09
C ASN A 145 -24.12 -19.82 24.17
N MET A 146 -23.01 -19.16 23.85
CA MET A 146 -22.28 -18.29 24.77
C MET A 146 -22.60 -16.82 24.53
N PRO A 147 -22.52 -15.95 25.55
CA PRO A 147 -22.44 -14.51 25.33
C PRO A 147 -21.29 -14.16 24.38
N ILE A 148 -21.49 -13.22 23.45
CA ILE A 148 -20.50 -12.90 22.42
C ILE A 148 -19.18 -12.37 23.03
N GLU A 149 -19.27 -11.70 24.18
CA GLU A 149 -18.14 -11.21 24.96
C GLU A 149 -17.27 -12.36 25.50
N LYS A 150 -17.90 -13.50 25.85
CA LYS A 150 -17.17 -14.71 26.24
C LYS A 150 -16.47 -15.35 25.04
N VAL A 151 -17.16 -15.42 23.89
CA VAL A 151 -16.56 -15.91 22.64
C VAL A 151 -15.36 -15.04 22.24
N LYS A 152 -15.50 -13.72 22.36
CA LYS A 152 -14.43 -12.74 22.14
C LYS A 152 -13.20 -13.08 22.99
N ASN A 153 -13.35 -13.24 24.29
CA ASN A 153 -12.22 -13.52 25.19
C ASN A 153 -11.54 -14.87 24.87
N ILE A 154 -12.31 -15.91 24.50
CA ILE A 154 -11.74 -17.20 24.10
C ILE A 154 -10.91 -17.06 22.82
N ILE A 155 -11.42 -16.32 21.83
CA ILE A 155 -10.69 -16.04 20.58
C ILE A 155 -9.42 -15.23 20.87
N GLU A 156 -9.49 -14.21 21.73
CA GLU A 156 -8.33 -13.42 22.13
C GLU A 156 -7.22 -14.30 22.69
N ASN A 157 -7.58 -15.17 23.64
CA ASN A 157 -6.64 -16.08 24.28
C ASN A 157 -6.02 -17.05 23.27
N ALA A 158 -6.79 -17.57 22.34
CA ALA A 158 -6.27 -18.46 21.29
C ALA A 158 -5.25 -17.75 20.38
N ILE A 159 -5.49 -16.48 20.02
CA ILE A 159 -4.53 -15.70 19.23
C ILE A 159 -3.27 -15.41 20.05
N LYS A 160 -3.41 -15.09 21.35
CA LYS A 160 -2.25 -14.86 22.26
C LYS A 160 -1.37 -16.09 22.47
N ARG A 161 -1.82 -17.29 22.10
CA ARG A 161 -1.00 -18.52 22.12
C ARG A 161 -0.13 -18.67 20.88
N CYS A 162 -0.40 -17.91 19.82
CA CYS A 162 0.45 -17.90 18.63
C CYS A 162 1.82 -17.33 18.97
N ASP A 163 2.86 -17.91 18.37
CA ASP A 163 4.24 -17.51 18.53
C ASP A 163 4.96 -17.40 17.18
N GLY A 164 6.21 -16.93 17.24
CA GLY A 164 7.10 -16.84 16.10
C GLY A 164 7.01 -15.51 15.35
N PRO A 165 7.86 -15.34 14.32
CA PRO A 165 8.06 -14.05 13.64
C PRO A 165 6.87 -13.58 12.82
N THR A 166 5.85 -14.42 12.62
CA THR A 166 4.69 -14.12 11.75
C THR A 166 3.50 -13.51 12.48
N VAL A 167 3.60 -13.31 13.79
CA VAL A 167 2.56 -12.71 14.64
C VAL A 167 3.15 -11.60 15.49
N SER A 168 2.37 -10.57 15.78
CA SER A 168 2.74 -9.49 16.68
C SER A 168 2.16 -9.72 18.07
N GLU A 169 2.77 -9.14 19.09
CA GLU A 169 2.23 -9.19 20.46
C GLU A 169 0.88 -8.47 20.57
N GLU A 170 0.73 -7.34 19.89
CA GLU A 170 -0.52 -6.59 19.87
C GLU A 170 -1.57 -7.23 18.96
N ILE A 171 -2.80 -7.32 19.47
CA ILE A 171 -3.95 -7.90 18.79
C ILE A 171 -5.09 -6.89 18.79
N ILE A 172 -5.79 -6.77 17.66
CA ILE A 172 -7.03 -6.02 17.53
C ILE A 172 -8.19 -7.00 17.52
N LEU A 173 -9.19 -6.76 18.36
CA LEU A 173 -10.33 -7.64 18.54
C LEU A 173 -11.63 -6.85 18.59
N LEU A 174 -12.49 -7.08 17.60
CA LEU A 174 -13.78 -6.43 17.46
C LEU A 174 -14.90 -7.45 17.58
N HIS A 175 -16.06 -7.00 18.05
CA HIS A 175 -17.29 -7.79 18.06
C HIS A 175 -18.49 -6.91 17.75
N THR A 176 -19.56 -7.53 17.25
CA THR A 176 -20.84 -6.86 16.97
C THR A 176 -21.99 -7.80 17.32
N LYS A 177 -23.13 -7.23 17.69
CA LYS A 177 -24.43 -7.92 17.80
C LYS A 177 -25.38 -7.51 16.67
N ASP A 178 -24.91 -6.69 15.74
CA ASP A 178 -25.74 -6.12 14.70
C ASP A 178 -26.05 -7.16 13.63
N LYS A 179 -27.31 -7.19 13.22
CA LYS A 179 -27.76 -7.93 12.05
C LYS A 179 -27.84 -6.95 10.88
N HIS A 180 -27.17 -7.27 9.79
CA HIS A 180 -27.10 -6.36 8.66
C HIS A 180 -27.99 -6.84 7.51
N ASN A 181 -29.14 -6.16 7.30
CA ASN A 181 -30.11 -6.56 6.26
C ASN A 181 -29.51 -6.44 4.84
N ASN A 182 -28.70 -5.40 4.60
CA ASN A 182 -28.08 -5.14 3.29
C ASN A 182 -26.63 -5.65 3.21
N PHE A 183 -26.33 -6.78 3.86
CA PHE A 183 -24.97 -7.33 3.99
C PHE A 183 -24.23 -7.46 2.63
N LYS A 184 -24.92 -7.96 1.60
CA LYS A 184 -24.33 -8.12 0.26
C LYS A 184 -24.02 -6.79 -0.44
N GLU A 185 -24.84 -5.76 -0.22
CA GLU A 185 -24.66 -4.45 -0.83
C GLU A 185 -23.52 -3.68 -0.18
N LEU A 186 -23.41 -3.75 1.15
CA LEU A 186 -22.29 -3.19 1.90
C LEU A 186 -20.95 -3.75 1.41
N ILE A 187 -20.88 -5.07 1.22
CA ILE A 187 -19.70 -5.73 0.66
C ILE A 187 -19.37 -5.21 -0.74
N LYS A 188 -20.38 -5.05 -1.61
CA LYS A 188 -20.15 -4.51 -2.97
C LYS A 188 -19.60 -3.09 -2.90
N LYS A 189 -20.15 -2.25 -2.03
CA LYS A 189 -19.69 -0.89 -1.81
C LYS A 189 -18.23 -0.87 -1.32
N ASP A 190 -17.90 -1.60 -0.27
CA ASP A 190 -16.52 -1.64 0.28
C ASP A 190 -15.47 -2.12 -0.74
N ILE A 191 -15.85 -3.02 -1.66
CA ILE A 191 -14.96 -3.45 -2.75
C ILE A 191 -14.82 -2.36 -3.82
N ASN A 192 -15.89 -1.66 -4.16
CA ASN A 192 -15.84 -0.56 -5.13
C ASN A 192 -15.01 0.61 -4.57
N ASP A 193 -15.20 0.97 -3.31
CA ASP A 193 -14.41 2.00 -2.62
C ASP A 193 -12.91 1.66 -2.67
N LEU A 194 -12.54 0.37 -2.48
CA LEU A 194 -11.16 -0.10 -2.64
C LEU A 194 -10.64 0.10 -4.08
N LYS A 195 -11.45 -0.19 -5.09
CA LYS A 195 -11.06 -0.03 -6.50
C LYS A 195 -10.84 1.43 -6.86
N GLU A 196 -11.75 2.30 -6.44
CA GLU A 196 -11.65 3.75 -6.66
C GLU A 196 -10.40 4.33 -6.00
N TYR A 197 -10.16 3.98 -4.73
CA TYR A 197 -8.94 4.37 -4.02
C TYR A 197 -7.67 3.95 -4.76
N ARG A 198 -7.63 2.72 -5.27
CA ARG A 198 -6.45 2.20 -6.02
C ARG A 198 -6.27 2.87 -7.38
N ASN A 199 -7.35 3.18 -8.08
CA ASN A 199 -7.26 3.94 -9.33
C ASN A 199 -6.71 5.34 -9.07
N GLY A 200 -7.14 6.00 -7.99
CA GLY A 200 -6.56 7.27 -7.54
C GLY A 200 -5.05 7.19 -7.28
N LEU A 201 -4.60 6.17 -6.54
CA LEU A 201 -3.18 5.94 -6.30
C LEU A 201 -2.39 5.70 -7.59
N ARG A 202 -2.92 4.91 -8.54
CA ARG A 202 -2.27 4.68 -9.84
C ARG A 202 -2.09 5.98 -10.61
N GLN A 203 -3.12 6.84 -10.62
CA GLN A 203 -3.05 8.13 -11.29
C GLN A 203 -1.98 9.03 -10.65
N GLN A 204 -1.95 9.10 -9.32
CA GLN A 204 -0.91 9.84 -8.59
C GLN A 204 0.50 9.33 -8.92
N MET A 205 0.70 8.01 -9.02
CA MET A 205 2.01 7.45 -9.40
C MET A 205 2.42 7.82 -10.83
N ILE A 206 1.47 7.85 -11.77
CA ILE A 206 1.71 8.32 -13.14
C ILE A 206 2.11 9.79 -13.13
N ASP A 207 1.40 10.62 -12.38
CA ASP A 207 1.67 12.06 -12.30
C ASP A 207 3.02 12.35 -11.65
N ILE A 208 3.38 11.62 -10.59
CA ILE A 208 4.72 11.68 -9.97
C ILE A 208 5.79 11.30 -11.01
N LYS A 209 5.60 10.20 -11.75
CA LYS A 209 6.58 9.76 -12.75
C LYS A 209 6.78 10.82 -13.85
N LYS A 210 5.70 11.43 -14.34
CA LYS A 210 5.80 12.53 -15.32
C LYS A 210 6.58 13.71 -14.75
N THR A 211 6.27 14.09 -13.51
CA THR A 211 6.94 15.18 -12.80
C THR A 211 8.44 14.90 -12.63
N MET A 212 8.82 13.66 -12.30
CA MET A 212 10.22 13.25 -12.20
C MET A 212 10.96 13.33 -13.55
N LEU A 213 10.33 12.87 -14.64
CA LEU A 213 10.91 12.97 -15.98
C LEU A 213 11.13 14.43 -16.41
N ILE A 214 10.23 15.34 -16.01
CA ILE A 214 10.39 16.77 -16.25
C ILE A 214 11.55 17.32 -15.42
N ALA A 215 11.66 16.95 -14.15
CA ALA A 215 12.75 17.39 -13.28
C ALA A 215 14.13 16.94 -13.81
N GLU A 216 14.23 15.75 -14.39
CA GLU A 216 15.45 15.24 -15.04
C GLU A 216 15.84 16.01 -16.31
N LYS A 217 14.88 16.71 -16.94
CA LYS A 217 15.10 17.51 -18.15
C LYS A 217 15.48 18.96 -17.87
N ILE A 218 15.41 19.43 -16.63
CA ILE A 218 15.76 20.82 -16.29
C ILE A 218 17.21 21.07 -16.69
N GLU A 219 17.43 22.08 -17.53
CA GLU A 219 18.77 22.44 -17.97
C GLU A 219 19.49 23.18 -16.84
N ILE A 220 20.70 22.73 -16.54
CA ILE A 220 21.55 23.30 -15.51
C ILE A 220 22.83 23.89 -16.09
N ASN A 221 23.20 23.54 -17.32
CA ASN A 221 24.39 24.06 -18.00
C ASN A 221 24.24 24.05 -19.52
N GLY A 222 24.55 25.15 -20.18
CA GLY A 222 24.63 25.23 -21.65
C GLY A 222 23.97 26.47 -22.23
N GLU A 223 24.24 26.73 -23.51
CA GLU A 223 23.53 27.75 -24.28
C GLU A 223 22.09 27.32 -24.50
N VAL A 224 21.14 28.24 -24.29
CA VAL A 224 19.71 27.92 -24.32
C VAL A 224 18.92 28.72 -25.34
N GLY A 225 19.50 29.80 -25.87
CA GLY A 225 18.81 30.68 -26.80
C GLY A 225 19.46 32.05 -26.96
N TYR A 226 18.71 32.97 -27.54
CA TYR A 226 19.16 34.33 -27.81
C TYR A 226 18.05 35.36 -27.61
N ILE A 227 18.45 36.62 -27.45
CA ILE A 227 17.51 37.74 -27.30
C ILE A 227 16.97 38.16 -28.66
N LYS A 228 15.64 38.20 -28.78
CA LYS A 228 14.94 38.76 -29.93
C LYS A 228 13.70 39.55 -29.49
N ASN A 229 13.53 40.76 -30.02
CA ASN A 229 12.46 41.69 -29.69
C ASN A 229 12.28 41.87 -28.16
N GLY A 230 13.40 41.91 -27.43
CA GLY A 230 13.40 42.05 -25.97
C GLY A 230 13.01 40.81 -25.17
N LYS A 231 12.80 39.64 -25.81
CA LYS A 231 12.48 38.36 -25.17
C LYS A 231 13.58 37.33 -25.38
N LEU A 232 13.62 36.31 -24.52
CA LEU A 232 14.47 35.15 -24.75
C LEU A 232 13.75 34.15 -25.65
N VAL A 233 14.28 33.98 -26.87
CA VAL A 233 13.86 32.92 -27.81
C VAL A 233 14.76 31.72 -27.60
N LEU A 234 14.15 30.60 -27.21
CA LEU A 234 14.87 29.35 -26.96
C LEU A 234 15.24 28.67 -28.29
N ASP A 235 16.35 27.94 -28.28
CA ASP A 235 16.75 27.14 -29.44
C ASP A 235 15.91 25.87 -29.58
N GLU A 236 16.13 25.11 -30.66
CA GLU A 236 15.36 23.90 -30.99
C GLU A 236 15.51 22.74 -29.98
N ASN A 237 16.54 22.76 -29.14
CA ASN A 237 16.81 21.75 -28.12
C ASN A 237 16.23 22.14 -26.76
N HIS A 238 15.64 23.33 -26.63
CA HIS A 238 15.17 23.86 -25.37
C HIS A 238 13.71 24.30 -25.43
N LEU A 239 13.03 24.17 -24.30
CA LEU A 239 11.71 24.72 -24.06
C LEU A 239 11.64 25.21 -22.63
N ALA A 240 10.68 26.09 -22.35
CA ALA A 240 10.40 26.55 -21.00
C ALA A 240 9.05 26.04 -20.51
N ILE A 241 8.95 25.84 -19.20
CA ILE A 241 7.74 25.46 -18.49
C ILE A 241 7.41 26.44 -17.37
N ASP A 242 6.14 26.54 -17.01
CA ASP A 242 5.68 27.41 -15.92
C ASP A 242 5.83 26.82 -14.52
N THR A 243 5.73 25.50 -14.38
CA THR A 243 5.91 24.79 -13.12
C THR A 243 6.23 23.32 -13.34
N ILE A 244 6.82 22.65 -12.36
CA ILE A 244 7.09 21.21 -12.42
C ILE A 244 5.82 20.47 -12.00
N CYS A 245 5.01 20.05 -12.99
CA CYS A 245 3.80 19.27 -12.77
C CYS A 245 3.59 18.27 -13.92
N SER A 246 2.55 17.45 -13.84
CA SER A 246 2.32 16.39 -14.83
C SER A 246 1.94 16.91 -16.23
N ASN A 247 1.38 18.12 -16.33
CA ASN A 247 0.98 18.75 -17.60
C ASN A 247 1.27 20.28 -17.53
N PRO A 248 2.54 20.70 -17.65
CA PRO A 248 2.89 22.11 -17.61
C PRO A 248 2.56 22.81 -18.94
N ASN A 249 2.47 24.14 -18.91
CA ASN A 249 2.41 24.92 -20.15
C ASN A 249 3.80 25.02 -20.77
N LEU A 250 3.90 24.87 -22.08
CA LEU A 250 5.17 24.90 -22.82
C LEU A 250 5.35 26.24 -23.55
N TYR A 251 6.57 26.76 -23.53
CA TYR A 251 6.94 28.04 -24.13
C TYR A 251 8.24 27.92 -24.90
N ASN A 252 8.30 28.49 -26.11
CA ASN A 252 9.54 28.59 -26.89
C ASN A 252 10.14 30.01 -26.83
N GLU A 253 9.37 30.97 -26.30
CA GLU A 253 9.77 32.35 -26.10
C GLU A 253 9.23 32.82 -24.75
N ILE A 254 10.09 33.43 -23.94
CA ILE A 254 9.78 33.82 -22.56
C ILE A 254 10.30 35.22 -22.23
N GLU A 255 9.62 35.88 -21.29
CA GLU A 255 10.08 37.15 -20.74
C GLU A 255 11.38 36.95 -19.96
N ILE A 256 12.30 37.90 -20.12
CA ILE A 256 13.62 37.92 -19.47
C ILE A 256 13.84 39.29 -18.84
N LYS A 257 14.51 39.31 -17.69
CA LYS A 257 14.83 40.52 -16.92
C LYS A 257 16.33 40.57 -16.68
N GLY A 258 16.89 41.78 -16.66
CA GLY A 258 18.32 42.02 -16.42
C GLY A 258 18.94 42.89 -17.50
N GLU A 259 20.27 42.93 -17.54
CA GLU A 259 21.04 43.70 -18.52
C GLU A 259 21.42 42.83 -19.72
N TYR A 260 20.80 43.09 -20.87
CA TYR A 260 21.00 42.39 -22.13
C TYR A 260 20.75 43.33 -23.33
N GLU A 261 21.24 42.93 -24.50
CA GLU A 261 21.05 43.62 -25.78
C GLU A 261 20.44 42.66 -26.82
N GLU A 262 19.86 43.22 -27.88
CA GLU A 262 19.28 42.44 -28.96
C GLU A 262 20.35 41.57 -29.64
N GLY A 263 20.07 40.27 -29.82
CA GLY A 263 21.01 39.31 -30.39
C GLY A 263 21.98 38.65 -29.40
N ASP A 264 21.98 39.05 -28.12
CA ASP A 264 22.78 38.41 -27.08
C ASP A 264 22.43 36.92 -26.94
N ILE A 265 23.45 36.07 -26.74
CA ILE A 265 23.28 34.64 -26.47
C ILE A 265 23.18 34.42 -24.97
N ILE A 266 22.15 33.67 -24.56
CA ILE A 266 21.91 33.33 -23.16
C ILE A 266 22.33 31.88 -22.90
N TYR A 267 23.01 31.67 -21.78
CA TYR A 267 23.41 30.34 -21.31
C TYR A 267 23.15 30.17 -19.82
N ILE A 268 23.02 28.92 -19.39
CA ILE A 268 22.90 28.53 -17.99
C ILE A 268 24.28 28.02 -17.54
N ASP A 269 24.69 28.43 -16.35
CA ASP A 269 25.90 27.98 -15.66
C ASP A 269 25.54 27.65 -14.22
N ASN A 270 25.58 26.36 -13.89
CA ASN A 270 25.19 25.82 -12.58
C ASN A 270 23.83 26.33 -12.08
N GLY A 271 22.85 26.42 -12.99
CA GLY A 271 21.48 26.90 -12.72
C GLY A 271 21.28 28.41 -12.76
N GLU A 272 22.33 29.22 -12.98
CA GLU A 272 22.22 30.67 -13.15
C GLU A 272 22.24 31.06 -14.63
N LEU A 273 21.34 31.96 -15.03
CA LEU A 273 21.26 32.47 -16.40
C LEU A 273 22.20 33.68 -16.57
N LYS A 274 23.04 33.62 -17.61
CA LYS A 274 24.08 34.61 -17.91
C LYS A 274 24.09 34.95 -19.39
N VAL A 275 24.59 36.15 -19.69
CA VAL A 275 24.83 36.57 -21.08
C VAL A 275 26.23 36.17 -21.51
N LYS A 276 26.36 35.45 -22.63
CA LYS A 276 27.65 34.96 -23.11
C LYS A 276 28.58 36.12 -23.47
N GLY A 277 29.78 36.11 -22.90
CA GLY A 277 30.80 37.15 -23.15
C GLY A 277 30.60 38.46 -22.37
N LYS A 278 29.60 38.51 -21.47
CA LYS A 278 29.37 39.62 -20.54
C LYS A 278 29.39 39.10 -19.10
N ASP A 279 29.70 39.98 -18.14
CA ASP A 279 29.61 39.69 -16.70
C ASP A 279 28.22 40.08 -16.15
N SER A 280 27.18 39.85 -16.95
CA SER A 280 25.79 40.18 -16.61
C SER A 280 24.94 38.93 -16.44
N SER A 281 24.25 38.87 -15.31
CA SER A 281 23.24 37.84 -15.01
C SER A 281 21.86 38.33 -15.42
N VAL A 282 21.05 37.40 -15.91
CA VAL A 282 19.64 37.64 -16.27
C VAL A 282 18.76 36.64 -15.54
N CYS A 283 17.47 36.92 -15.45
CA CYS A 283 16.52 36.02 -14.83
C CYS A 283 15.23 35.91 -15.64
N VAL A 284 14.57 34.76 -15.49
CA VAL A 284 13.30 34.44 -16.11
C VAL A 284 12.38 33.87 -15.06
N ASP A 285 11.07 34.01 -15.25
CA ASP A 285 10.06 33.47 -14.32
C ASP A 285 9.62 32.03 -14.71
N LYS A 286 10.39 31.35 -15.57
CA LYS A 286 10.08 30.04 -16.16
C LYS A 286 11.26 29.08 -15.99
N ILE A 287 10.99 27.78 -16.01
CA ILE A 287 12.02 26.74 -15.88
C ILE A 287 12.40 26.30 -17.29
N ILE A 288 13.69 26.33 -17.63
CA ILE A 288 14.18 25.90 -18.95
C ILE A 288 14.54 24.41 -18.87
N CYS A 289 14.08 23.65 -19.87
CA CYS A 289 14.26 22.21 -19.97
C CYS A 289 14.78 21.84 -21.36
N LYS A 290 15.46 20.70 -21.44
CA LYS A 290 15.76 20.02 -22.70
C LYS A 290 14.47 19.48 -23.33
N ALA A 291 14.29 19.73 -24.63
CA ALA A 291 13.14 19.29 -25.41
C ALA A 291 12.97 17.76 -25.41
#